data_AF-A0A7C5NJ72-F1
#
_entry.id   AF-A0A7C5NJ72-F1
#
_cell.length_a   1.000
_cell.length_b   1.000
_cell.length_c   1.000
_cell.angle_alpha   90.00
_cell.angle_beta   90.00
_cell.angle_gamma   90.00
#
_symmetry.space_group_name_H-M   'P 1'
#
loop_
_entity.id
_entity.type
_entity.pdbx_description
1 polymer ?
#
loop_
_entity_poly.entity_id
_entity_poly.type
_entity_poly.pdbx_seq_one_letter_code
_entity_poly.pdbx_strand_id
1 'polypeptide(L)'
;MATRTKVTGFTRLLLVLIIAAPLAYIGASYYNGEDGIQNIKELVGMGDKTEESVASPNETDDSRAVINRLKREIKKKDLLIKKLNESIDQKDQEIENLKQQINNN
;
A
#
# COMPACT_ATOMS: atom_id res chain seq x y z
N MET A 1 44.77 18.01 -8.39
CA MET A 1 44.81 17.80 -6.92
C MET A 1 43.39 17.57 -6.44
N ALA A 2 43.10 16.40 -5.85
CA ALA A 2 41.76 16.10 -5.35
C ALA A 2 41.59 16.68 -3.94
N THR A 3 40.70 17.65 -3.78
CA THR A 3 40.35 18.25 -2.48
C THR A 3 39.42 17.29 -1.73
N ARG A 4 39.83 16.80 -0.55
CA ARG A 4 38.96 15.97 0.29
C ARG A 4 37.98 16.88 1.04
N THR A 5 36.70 16.79 0.72
CA THR A 5 35.63 17.49 1.44
C THR A 5 35.53 16.94 2.86
N LYS A 6 35.80 17.80 3.86
CA LYS A 6 35.64 17.44 5.27
C LYS A 6 34.16 17.53 5.63
N VAL A 7 33.49 16.38 5.67
CA VAL A 7 32.07 16.28 6.06
C VAL A 7 31.97 16.41 7.58
N THR A 8 31.25 17.41 8.07
CA THR A 8 31.06 17.62 9.51
C THR A 8 30.04 16.62 10.07
N GLY A 9 30.07 16.38 11.39
CA GLY A 9 29.07 15.51 12.05
C GLY A 9 27.64 15.99 11.82
N PHE A 10 27.43 17.31 11.79
CA PHE A 10 26.14 17.91 11.45
C PHE A 10 25.71 17.59 10.00
N THR A 11 26.63 17.66 9.03
CA THR A 11 26.33 17.29 7.65
C THR A 11 25.94 15.81 7.53
N ARG A 12 26.57 14.91 8.30
CA ARG A 12 26.16 13.49 8.32
C ARG A 12 24.75 13.31 8.86
N LEU A 13 24.38 14.03 9.93
CA LEU A 13 23.01 14.02 10.47
C LEU A 13 22.01 14.54 9.43
N LEU A 14 22.32 15.66 8.77
CA LEU A 14 21.45 16.27 7.79
C LEU A 14 21.20 15.34 6.59
N LEU A 15 22.23 14.64 6.11
CA LEU A 15 22.09 13.61 5.06
C LEU A 15 21.17 12.46 5.48
N VAL A 16 21.27 12.00 6.74
CA VAL A 16 20.34 10.99 7.27
C VAL A 16 18.92 11.54 7.34
N LEU A 17 18.75 12.79 7.81
CA LEU A 17 17.44 13.41 7.95
C LEU A 17 16.71 13.56 6.60
N ILE A 18 17.43 13.90 5.53
CA ILE A 18 16.86 14.03 4.18
C ILE A 18 16.20 12.72 3.72
N ILE A 19 16.71 11.56 4.14
CA ILE A 19 16.18 10.25 3.77
C ILE A 19 15.18 9.75 4.82
N ALA A 20 15.49 9.93 6.11
CA ALA A 20 14.67 9.45 7.21
C ALA A 20 13.34 10.20 7.32
N ALA A 21 13.31 11.51 7.05
CA ALA A 21 12.09 12.32 7.12
C ALA A 21 10.99 11.86 6.14
N PRO A 22 11.24 11.71 4.82
CA PRO A 22 10.21 11.21 3.91
C PRO A 22 9.81 9.76 4.24
N LEU A 23 10.74 8.91 4.66
CA LEU A 23 10.40 7.54 5.09
C LEU A 23 9.50 7.52 6.33
N ALA A 24 9.79 8.34 7.33
CA ALA A 24 8.96 8.47 8.52
C ALA A 24 7.56 9.01 8.19
N TYR A 25 7.46 9.96 7.26
CA TYR A 25 6.18 10.49 6.78
C TYR A 25 5.35 9.40 6.08
N ILE A 26 5.95 8.57 5.21
CA ILE A 26 5.28 7.44 4.57
C ILE A 26 4.80 6.42 5.63
N GLY A 27 5.62 6.13 6.64
CA GLY A 27 5.22 5.23 7.72
C GLY A 27 4.05 5.76 8.55
N ALA A 28 4.07 7.06 8.90
CA ALA A 28 3.02 7.70 9.68
C ALA A 28 1.69 7.80 8.90
N SER A 29 1.75 8.15 7.62
CA SER A 29 0.58 8.20 6.74
C SER A 29 -0.04 6.82 6.54
N TYR A 30 0.77 5.77 6.37
CA TYR A 30 0.27 4.39 6.30
C TYR A 30 -0.51 3.99 7.56
N TYR A 31 -0.04 4.40 8.75
CA TYR A 31 -0.76 4.15 10.00
C TYR A 31 -2.11 4.88 10.06
N ASN A 32 -2.20 6.07 9.49
CA ASN A 32 -3.43 6.86 9.40
C ASN A 32 -4.35 6.45 8.23
N GLY A 33 -3.93 5.50 7.39
CA GLY A 33 -4.68 5.07 6.20
C GLY A 33 -4.59 6.03 5.01
N GLU A 34 -3.64 6.96 5.02
CA GLU A 34 -3.35 7.89 3.93
C GLU A 34 -2.22 7.38 3.02
N ASP A 35 -2.23 7.77 1.73
CA ASP A 35 -1.15 7.43 0.80
C ASP A 35 -0.03 8.50 0.85
N GLY A 36 0.92 8.31 1.77
CA GLY A 36 2.05 9.24 1.91
C GLY A 36 2.99 9.31 0.71
N ILE A 37 3.05 8.27 -0.11
CA ILE A 37 3.88 8.27 -1.32
C ILE A 37 3.26 9.21 -2.35
N GLN A 38 1.95 9.16 -2.51
CA GLN A 38 1.22 10.06 -3.42
C GLN A 38 1.31 11.52 -2.97
N ASN A 39 1.18 11.79 -1.67
CA ASN A 39 1.34 13.14 -1.11
C ASN A 39 2.76 13.70 -1.29
N ILE A 40 3.81 12.89 -1.13
CA ILE A 40 5.20 13.33 -1.39
C ILE A 40 5.38 13.60 -2.89
N LYS A 41 4.82 12.76 -3.76
CA LYS A 41 4.90 12.91 -5.21
C LYS A 41 4.27 14.25 -5.65
N GLU A 42 3.11 14.59 -5.09
CA GLU A 42 2.43 15.88 -5.28
C GLU A 42 3.24 17.06 -4.72
N LEU A 43 3.72 16.95 -3.48
CA LEU A 43 4.50 18.01 -2.81
C LEU A 43 5.83 18.33 -3.52
N VAL A 44 6.49 17.32 -4.08
CA VAL A 44 7.76 17.46 -4.81
C VAL A 44 7.52 17.89 -6.27
N GLY A 45 6.26 18.08 -6.71
CA GLY A 45 5.92 18.48 -8.07
C GLY A 45 6.26 17.42 -9.11
N MET A 46 6.46 16.18 -8.66
CA MET A 46 6.80 15.01 -9.47
C MET A 46 5.55 14.13 -9.70
N GLY A 47 4.40 14.56 -9.18
CA GLY A 47 3.09 14.14 -9.64
C GLY A 47 2.97 14.54 -11.10
N ASP A 48 2.34 13.69 -11.90
CA ASP A 48 1.89 14.11 -13.23
C ASP A 48 1.19 15.46 -13.03
N LYS A 49 1.65 16.48 -13.74
CA LYS A 49 1.11 17.84 -13.63
C LYS A 49 -0.34 17.81 -14.08
N THR A 50 -1.25 17.43 -13.20
CA THR A 50 -2.64 17.84 -13.32
C THR A 50 -2.64 19.25 -12.76
N GLU A 51 -2.33 20.19 -13.66
CA GLU A 51 -2.63 21.59 -13.48
C GLU A 51 -4.06 21.74 -12.95
N GLU A 52 -4.28 22.72 -12.08
CA GLU A 52 -5.62 23.11 -11.66
C GLU A 52 -6.56 23.16 -12.87
N SER A 53 -7.55 22.27 -12.86
CA SER A 53 -8.91 22.47 -13.38
C SER A 53 -9.05 23.52 -14.49
N VAL A 54 -8.61 23.18 -15.70
CA VAL A 54 -9.35 23.61 -16.91
C VAL A 54 -10.11 22.38 -17.39
N ALA A 55 -11.43 22.41 -17.22
CA ALA A 55 -12.35 21.35 -17.59
C ALA A 55 -12.07 20.87 -19.03
N SER A 56 -11.38 19.73 -19.16
CA SER A 56 -11.28 18.96 -20.38
C SER A 56 -12.28 17.80 -20.29
N PRO A 57 -13.24 17.62 -21.22
CA PRO A 57 -14.35 16.69 -21.04
C PRO A 57 -13.96 15.20 -21.09
N ASN A 58 -12.68 14.86 -21.27
CA ASN A 58 -12.26 13.51 -21.66
C ASN A 58 -11.65 12.65 -20.53
N GLU A 59 -11.45 13.16 -19.31
CA GLU A 59 -10.85 12.36 -18.21
C GLU A 59 -11.86 11.52 -17.40
N THR A 60 -13.16 11.76 -17.59
CA THR A 60 -14.19 11.06 -16.81
C THR A 60 -14.41 9.61 -17.25
N ASP A 61 -14.02 9.23 -18.48
CA ASP A 61 -14.22 7.88 -19.00
C ASP A 61 -13.17 6.91 -18.44
N ASP A 62 -11.90 7.35 -18.37
CA ASP A 62 -10.81 6.52 -17.88
C ASP A 62 -10.87 6.32 -16.35
N SER A 63 -11.18 7.39 -15.60
CA SER A 63 -11.41 7.31 -14.15
C SER A 63 -12.56 6.37 -13.80
N ARG A 64 -13.66 6.37 -14.58
CA ARG A 64 -14.77 5.43 -14.39
C ARG A 64 -14.38 4.00 -14.75
N ALA A 65 -13.57 3.80 -15.79
CA ALA A 65 -13.05 2.48 -16.15
C ALA A 65 -12.15 1.91 -15.04
N VAL A 66 -11.29 2.74 -14.44
CA VAL A 66 -10.45 2.38 -13.30
C VAL A 66 -11.29 2.03 -12.07
N ILE A 67 -12.26 2.87 -11.68
CA ILE A 67 -13.17 2.59 -10.55
C ILE A 67 -13.91 1.27 -10.77
N ASN A 68 -14.41 1.02 -11.98
CA ASN A 68 -15.11 -0.22 -12.30
C ASN A 68 -14.19 -1.45 -12.27
N ARG A 69 -12.91 -1.29 -12.64
CA ARG A 69 -11.91 -2.36 -12.54
C ARG A 69 -11.58 -2.66 -11.08
N LEU A 70 -11.32 -1.64 -10.27
CA LEU A 70 -11.04 -1.79 -8.84
C LEU A 70 -12.23 -2.42 -8.12
N LYS A 71 -13.47 -2.00 -8.42
CA LYS A 71 -14.68 -2.58 -7.83
C LYS A 71 -14.83 -4.07 -8.16
N ARG A 72 -14.48 -4.48 -9.39
CA ARG A 72 -14.44 -5.90 -9.77
C ARG A 72 -13.36 -6.67 -9.02
N GLU A 73 -12.20 -6.05 -8.81
CA GLU A 73 -11.09 -6.69 -8.11
C GLU A 73 -11.39 -6.87 -6.62
N ILE A 74 -11.97 -5.86 -5.95
CA ILE A 74 -12.45 -5.95 -4.57
C ILE A 74 -13.45 -7.11 -4.45
N LYS A 75 -14.47 -7.15 -5.32
CA LYS A 75 -15.47 -8.24 -5.31
C LYS A 75 -14.85 -9.62 -5.50
N LYS A 76 -13.82 -9.74 -6.35
CA LYS A 76 -13.09 -11.01 -6.53
C LYS A 76 -12.30 -11.39 -5.28
N LYS A 77 -11.62 -10.43 -4.65
CA LYS A 77 -10.87 -10.65 -3.41
C LYS A 77 -11.82 -11.07 -2.28
N ASP A 78 -12.97 -10.44 -2.14
CA ASP A 78 -13.99 -10.81 -1.13
C ASP A 78 -14.49 -12.25 -1.33
N LEU A 79 -14.77 -12.64 -2.59
CA LEU A 79 -15.17 -14.01 -2.90
C LEU A 79 -14.06 -15.02 -2.60
N LEU A 80 -12.80 -14.65 -2.85
CA LEU A 80 -11.66 -15.50 -2.58
C LEU A 80 -11.46 -15.67 -1.08
N ILE A 81 -11.55 -14.58 -0.30
CA ILE A 81 -11.52 -14.61 1.17
C ILE A 81 -12.62 -15.53 1.71
N LYS A 82 -13.86 -15.37 1.21
CA LYS A 82 -14.97 -16.23 1.63
C LYS A 82 -14.70 -17.71 1.35
N LYS A 83 -14.21 -18.03 0.14
CA LYS A 83 -13.90 -19.40 -0.26
C LYS A 83 -12.75 -19.99 0.56
N LEU A 84 -11.74 -19.19 0.87
CA LEU A 84 -10.62 -19.61 1.72
C LEU A 84 -11.10 -19.91 3.14
N ASN A 85 -11.94 -19.05 3.72
CA ASN A 85 -12.51 -19.29 5.04
C ASN A 85 -13.37 -20.56 5.07
N GLU A 86 -14.24 -20.78 4.08
CA GLU A 86 -15.01 -22.04 3.98
C GLU A 86 -14.09 -23.27 3.89
N SER A 87 -12.97 -23.17 3.15
CA SER A 87 -12.01 -24.26 3.07
C SER A 87 -11.24 -24.50 4.38
N ILE A 88 -11.03 -23.47 5.19
CA ILE A 88 -10.41 -23.61 6.52
C ILE A 88 -11.41 -24.29 7.45
N ASP A 89 -12.66 -23.82 7.48
CA ASP A 89 -13.71 -24.41 8.32
C ASP A 89 -13.92 -25.90 8.02
N GLN A 90 -13.92 -26.27 6.73
CA GLN A 90 -14.01 -27.68 6.32
C GLN A 90 -12.82 -28.51 6.81
N LYS A 91 -11.60 -27.97 6.69
CA LYS A 91 -10.39 -28.65 7.17
C LYS A 91 -10.39 -28.79 8.69
N ASP A 92 -10.87 -27.80 9.41
CA ASP A 92 -10.96 -27.84 10.87
C ASP A 92 -11.98 -28.89 11.32
N GLN A 93 -13.13 -29.00 10.66
CA GLN A 93 -14.12 -30.06 10.92
C GLN A 93 -13.56 -31.45 10.62
N GLU A 94 -12.79 -31.61 9.54
CA GLU A 94 -12.15 -32.88 9.20
C GLU A 94 -11.12 -33.27 10.25
N ILE A 95 -10.29 -32.33 10.71
CA ILE A 95 -9.33 -32.54 11.79
C ILE A 95 -10.06 -32.93 13.08
N GLU A 96 -11.17 -32.28 13.42
CA GLU A 96 -11.96 -32.59 14.61
C GLU A 96 -12.55 -34.00 14.55
N ASN A 97 -13.14 -34.38 13.41
CA ASN A 97 -13.66 -35.73 13.18
C ASN A 97 -12.56 -36.79 13.28
N LEU A 98 -11.39 -36.54 12.69
CA LEU A 98 -10.24 -37.46 12.78
C LEU A 98 -9.74 -37.58 14.22
N LYS A 99 -9.69 -36.48 14.99
CA LYS A 99 -9.34 -36.52 16.42
C LYS A 99 -10.35 -37.34 17.24
N GLN A 100 -11.65 -37.19 16.96
CA GLN A 100 -12.68 -37.98 17.63
C GLN A 100 -12.58 -39.48 17.28
N GLN A 101 -12.28 -39.83 16.03
CA GLN A 101 -12.05 -41.21 15.61
C GLN A 101 -10.83 -41.84 16.31
N ILE A 102 -9.74 -41.08 16.48
CA ILE A 102 -8.57 -41.55 17.22
C ILE A 102 -8.88 -41.74 18.71
N ASN A 103 -9.71 -40.88 19.31
CA ASN A 103 -9.99 -40.92 20.74
C ASN A 103 -11.04 -41.98 21.14
N ASN A 104 -11.88 -42.43 20.20
CA ASN A 104 -12.92 -43.44 20.41
C ASN A 104 -12.48 -44.87 20.03
N ASN A 105 -11.21 -45.08 19.71
CA ASN A 105 -10.61 -46.36 19.34
C ASN A 105 -9.37 -46.65 20.20
#